data_AF-A0A1J9PWH7-F1
#
_entry.id   AF-A0A1J9PWH7-F1
#
_cell.length_a   1.000
_cell.length_b   1.000
_cell.length_c   1.000
_cell.angle_alpha   90.00
_cell.angle_beta   90.00
_cell.angle_gamma   90.00
#
_symmetry.space_group_name_H-M   'P 1'
#
loop_
_entity.id
_entity.type
_entity.pdbx_description
1 polymer ?
#
loop_
_entity_poly.entity_id
_entity_poly.type
_entity_poly.pdbx_seq_one_letter_code
_entity_poly.pdbx_strand_id
1 'polypeptide(L)'
;MAELFVAIYQPRNAIFQIVGEPCNFKYDERAATPEDSIHHIKNIRVAEIDYINHFRQIVKGQKIENEIYHWGCQQWVIDVLESLVADGLLSDYDHDEAKLKLDPLFGVQLEDKYEA
;
A
#
# COMPACT_ATOMS: atom_id res chain seq x y z
N MET A 1 4.75 -7.81 11.83
CA MET A 1 4.91 -6.60 11.00
C MET A 1 3.96 -6.74 9.82
N ALA A 2 3.04 -5.79 9.63
CA ALA A 2 2.10 -5.84 8.52
C ALA A 2 2.74 -5.20 7.28
N GLU A 3 3.11 -6.02 6.30
CA GLU A 3 3.50 -5.55 4.97
C GLU A 3 2.22 -5.51 4.11
N LEU A 4 1.69 -4.31 3.86
CA LEU A 4 0.59 -4.14 2.93
C LEU A 4 1.16 -3.88 1.53
N PHE A 5 0.87 -4.79 0.61
CA PHE A 5 1.39 -4.74 -0.75
C PHE A 5 0.37 -4.13 -1.71
N VAL A 6 0.69 -2.97 -2.29
CA VAL A 6 -0.05 -2.45 -3.44
C VAL A 6 0.53 -3.09 -4.69
N ALA A 7 -0.18 -4.08 -5.24
CA ALA A 7 0.20 -4.77 -6.46
C ALA A 7 -0.42 -4.07 -7.67
N ILE A 8 0.42 -3.58 -8.58
CA ILE A 8 -0.02 -3.06 -9.88
C ILE A 8 0.35 -4.09 -10.93
N TYR A 9 -0.65 -4.52 -11.69
CA TYR A 9 -0.46 -5.51 -12.74
C TYR A 9 0.46 -4.93 -13.83
N GLN A 10 1.69 -5.44 -13.85
CA GLN A 10 2.76 -5.09 -14.78
C GLN A 10 3.27 -6.41 -15.38
N PRO A 11 3.94 -6.40 -16.55
CA PRO A 11 4.60 -7.60 -17.08
C PRO A 11 5.71 -8.15 -16.16
N ARG A 12 6.10 -7.41 -15.10
CA ARG A 12 6.88 -7.86 -13.96
C ARG A 12 6.23 -7.33 -12.69
N ASN A 13 5.82 -8.22 -11.79
CA ASN A 13 5.24 -7.85 -10.50
C ASN A 13 6.22 -6.94 -9.74
N ALA A 14 5.79 -5.70 -9.48
CA ALA A 14 6.54 -4.73 -8.69
C ALA A 14 5.74 -4.39 -7.45
N ILE A 15 6.42 -4.42 -6.32
CA ILE A 15 5.89 -4.10 -5.01
C ILE A 15 6.44 -2.73 -4.60
N PHE A 16 5.53 -1.84 -4.21
CA PHE A 16 5.84 -0.54 -3.63
C PHE A 16 5.34 -0.52 -2.20
N GLN A 17 6.22 -0.22 -1.26
CA GLN A 17 5.88 -0.24 0.16
C GLN A 17 6.79 0.67 0.98
N ILE A 18 6.44 0.83 2.25
CA ILE A 18 7.34 1.34 3.27
C ILE A 18 7.65 0.25 4.28
N VAL A 19 8.92 0.15 4.67
CA VAL A 19 9.45 -0.84 5.60
C VAL A 19 10.13 -0.14 6.77
N GLY A 20 10.14 -0.78 7.94
CA GLY A 20 10.75 -0.25 9.15
C GLY A 20 9.80 -0.26 10.34
N GLU A 21 10.15 0.51 11.35
CA GLU A 21 9.44 0.63 12.61
C GLU A 21 8.80 2.02 12.73
N PRO A 22 7.82 2.23 13.63
CA PRO A 22 7.27 3.55 13.91
C PRO A 22 8.38 4.59 14.10
N CYS A 23 8.23 5.73 13.43
CA CYS A 23 9.21 6.81 13.37
C CYS A 23 10.52 6.54 12.60
N ASN A 24 10.65 5.39 11.92
CA ASN A 24 11.83 5.06 11.11
C ASN A 24 11.45 4.24 9.86
N PHE A 25 10.38 4.64 9.19
CA PHE A 25 9.95 4.07 7.92
C PHE A 25 10.84 4.54 6.77
N LYS A 26 11.05 3.65 5.81
CA LYS A 26 11.80 3.88 4.57
C LYS A 26 11.05 3.30 3.40
N TYR A 27 11.11 4.01 2.28
CA TYR A 27 10.57 3.52 1.02
C TYR A 27 11.36 2.30 0.51
N ASP A 28 10.63 1.31 0.00
CA ASP A 28 11.17 0.11 -0.63
C ASP A 28 10.38 -0.21 -1.91
N GLU A 29 11.10 -0.39 -3.01
CA GLU A 29 10.57 -0.88 -4.28
C GLU A 29 11.29 -2.18 -4.63
N ARG A 30 10.54 -3.28 -4.77
CA ARG A 30 11.13 -4.58 -5.14
C ARG A 30 10.34 -5.26 -6.25
N ALA A 31 11.04 -5.96 -7.12
CA ALA A 31 10.43 -6.84 -8.10
C ALA A 31 10.22 -8.22 -7.47
N ALA A 32 9.00 -8.50 -7.00
CA ALA A 32 8.63 -9.76 -6.39
C ALA A 32 7.14 -10.03 -6.61
N THR A 33 6.74 -11.31 -6.52
CA THR A 33 5.33 -11.68 -6.51
C THR A 33 4.82 -11.58 -5.07
N PRO A 34 3.79 -10.77 -4.78
CA PRO A 34 3.27 -10.63 -3.42
C PRO A 34 2.85 -11.98 -2.81
N GLU A 35 2.35 -12.89 -3.64
CA GLU A 35 1.85 -14.22 -3.27
C GLU A 35 2.93 -15.15 -2.70
N ASP A 36 4.21 -14.84 -2.94
CA ASP A 36 5.33 -15.62 -2.40
C ASP A 36 5.62 -15.27 -0.92
N SER A 37 4.99 -14.22 -0.37
CA SER A 37 5.16 -13.81 1.02
C SER A 37 4.17 -14.54 1.94
N ILE A 38 4.66 -15.12 3.03
CA ILE A 38 3.81 -15.70 4.10
C ILE A 38 2.92 -14.67 4.80
N HIS A 39 3.26 -13.38 4.67
CA HIS A 39 2.49 -12.26 5.23
C HIS A 39 1.49 -11.69 4.22
N HIS A 40 1.39 -12.29 3.03
CA HIS A 40 0.39 -11.92 2.05
C HIS A 40 -1.02 -12.31 2.52
N ILE A 41 -1.88 -11.31 2.65
CA ILE A 41 -3.29 -11.54 2.97
C ILE A 41 -4.10 -11.63 1.68
N LYS A 42 -3.97 -10.62 0.80
CA LYS A 42 -4.77 -10.52 -0.43
C LYS A 42 -4.21 -9.47 -1.38
N ASN A 43 -4.34 -9.71 -2.70
CA ASN A 43 -4.14 -8.67 -3.72
C ASN A 43 -5.45 -7.91 -3.94
N ILE A 44 -5.41 -6.58 -3.83
CA ILE A 44 -6.54 -5.71 -4.17
C ILE A 44 -6.26 -5.05 -5.51
N ARG A 45 -7.13 -5.30 -6.51
CA ARG A 45 -7.13 -4.53 -7.75
C ARG A 45 -7.73 -3.15 -7.46
N VAL A 46 -6.94 -2.11 -7.70
CA VAL A 46 -7.33 -0.70 -7.53
C VAL A 46 -7.78 -0.12 -8.87
N ALA A 47 -6.89 -0.08 -9.87
CA ALA A 47 -7.21 0.44 -11.21
C ALA A 47 -6.23 -0.08 -12.28
N GLU A 48 -6.54 0.19 -13.54
CA GLU A 48 -5.59 0.09 -14.66
C GLU A 48 -4.96 1.46 -14.89
N ILE A 49 -3.64 1.53 -14.83
CA ILE A 49 -2.89 2.78 -14.95
C ILE A 49 -2.00 2.71 -16.18
N ASP A 50 -2.29 3.55 -17.18
CA ASP A 50 -1.51 3.62 -18.42
C ASP A 50 -0.16 4.35 -18.22
N TYR A 51 -0.11 5.33 -17.30
CA TYR A 51 1.06 6.19 -17.08
C TYR A 51 1.93 5.73 -15.90
N ILE A 52 2.54 4.55 -16.04
CA ILE A 52 3.32 3.88 -14.97
C ILE A 52 4.48 4.73 -14.44
N ASN A 53 5.18 5.48 -15.31
CA ASN A 53 6.28 6.33 -14.88
C ASN A 53 5.79 7.47 -13.98
N HIS A 54 4.62 8.03 -14.28
CA HIS A 54 4.02 9.09 -13.48
C HIS A 54 3.55 8.56 -12.13
N PHE A 55 2.85 7.41 -12.15
CA PHE A 55 2.50 6.67 -10.94
C PHE A 55 3.72 6.46 -10.04
N ARG A 56 4.84 5.95 -10.58
CA ARG A 56 6.06 5.72 -9.82
C ARG A 56 6.63 6.99 -9.21
N GLN A 57 6.55 8.12 -9.91
CA GLN A 57 7.00 9.41 -9.37
C GLN A 57 6.16 9.85 -8.18
N ILE A 58 4.83 9.70 -8.25
CA ILE A 58 3.93 10.04 -7.15
C ILE A 58 4.19 9.14 -5.94
N VAL A 59 4.27 7.83 -6.16
CA VAL A 59 4.50 6.87 -5.06
C VAL A 59 5.86 7.06 -4.40
N LYS A 60 6.91 7.38 -5.16
CA LYS A 60 8.24 7.72 -4.61
C LYS A 60 8.28 9.10 -3.96
N GLY A 61 7.45 10.02 -4.44
CA GLY A 61 7.32 11.37 -3.92
C GLY A 61 6.47 11.44 -2.65
N GLN A 62 5.72 10.38 -2.34
CA GLN A 62 4.87 10.33 -1.16
C GLN A 62 5.70 10.57 0.11
N LYS A 63 5.28 11.57 0.88
CA LYS A 63 5.95 11.93 2.13
C LYS A 63 5.81 10.78 3.13
N ILE A 64 6.93 10.43 3.77
CA ILE A 64 6.98 9.47 4.86
C ILE A 64 7.03 10.27 6.17
N GLU A 65 5.95 10.21 6.96
CA GLU A 65 5.81 10.99 8.18
C GLU A 65 6.38 10.25 9.39
N ASN A 66 7.72 10.20 9.46
CA ASN A 66 8.44 9.59 10.59
C ASN A 66 8.32 10.36 11.91
N GLU A 67 7.74 11.55 11.90
CA GLU A 67 7.52 12.34 13.12
C GLU A 67 6.18 12.03 13.79
N ILE A 68 5.27 11.34 13.08
CA ILE A 68 3.92 11.06 13.56
C ILE A 68 3.85 9.61 14.06
N TYR A 69 3.75 9.44 15.38
CA TYR A 69 3.78 8.12 16.02
C TYR A 69 2.65 7.17 15.56
N HIS A 70 1.46 7.71 15.26
CA HIS A 70 0.32 6.91 14.80
C HIS A 70 0.29 6.73 13.27
N TRP A 71 1.23 7.35 12.55
CA TRP A 71 1.37 7.17 11.12
C TRP A 71 2.20 5.91 10.84
N GLY A 72 1.81 5.13 9.86
CA GLY A 72 2.45 3.86 9.55
C GLY A 72 2.19 3.39 8.13
N CYS A 73 2.52 2.12 7.85
CA CYS A 73 2.36 1.52 6.52
C CYS A 73 0.93 1.63 5.96
N GLN A 74 -0.08 1.54 6.83
CA GLN A 74 -1.47 1.66 6.43
C GLN A 74 -1.80 3.08 5.96
N GLN A 75 -1.41 4.08 6.75
CA GLN A 75 -1.64 5.49 6.41
C GLN A 75 -0.88 5.89 5.15
N TRP A 76 0.36 5.40 4.97
CA TRP A 76 1.10 5.63 3.74
C TRP A 76 0.36 5.15 2.48
N VAL A 77 -0.27 3.96 2.52
CA VAL A 77 -1.04 3.46 1.37
C VAL A 77 -2.24 4.36 1.08
N ILE A 78 -2.93 4.84 2.13
CA ILE A 78 -4.03 5.79 1.98
C ILE A 78 -3.55 7.10 1.35
N ASP A 79 -2.45 7.65 1.85
CA ASP A 79 -1.90 8.92 1.34
C ASP A 79 -1.45 8.80 -0.14
N VAL A 80 -0.89 7.64 -0.53
CA VAL A 80 -0.57 7.34 -1.93
C VAL A 80 -1.83 7.34 -2.78
N LEU A 81 -2.88 6.63 -2.36
CA LEU A 81 -4.14 6.56 -3.11
C LEU A 81 -4.77 7.95 -3.27
N GLU A 82 -4.75 8.77 -2.23
CA GLU A 82 -5.24 10.15 -2.28
C GLU A 82 -4.42 11.03 -3.23
N SER A 83 -3.09 10.85 -3.25
CA SER A 83 -2.23 11.57 -4.20
C SER A 83 -2.47 11.17 -5.65
N LEU A 84 -2.80 9.90 -5.91
CA LEU A 84 -3.15 9.43 -7.25
C LEU A 84 -4.49 10.00 -7.75
N VAL A 85 -5.46 10.17 -6.84
CA VAL A 85 -6.73 10.85 -7.15
C VAL A 85 -6.49 12.33 -7.44
N ALA A 86 -5.71 13.00 -6.59
CA ALA A 86 -5.39 14.42 -6.74
C ALA A 86 -4.67 14.71 -8.07
N ASP A 87 -3.85 13.77 -8.55
CA ASP A 87 -3.16 13.85 -9.85
C ASP A 87 -4.02 13.40 -11.04
N GLY A 88 -5.20 12.81 -10.79
CA GLY A 88 -6.12 12.33 -11.81
C GLY A 88 -5.71 11.00 -12.46
N LEU A 89 -4.76 10.27 -11.86
CA LEU A 89 -4.42 8.89 -12.27
C LEU A 89 -5.41 7.86 -11.74
N LEU A 90 -6.14 8.20 -10.69
CA LEU A 90 -7.17 7.37 -10.09
C LEU A 90 -8.49 8.15 -10.07
N SER A 91 -9.60 7.47 -10.34
CA SER A 91 -10.91 8.08 -10.16
C SER A 91 -11.32 8.05 -8.68
N ASP A 92 -12.18 8.99 -8.27
CA ASP A 92 -12.77 8.97 -6.92
C ASP A 92 -13.46 7.63 -6.61
N TYR A 93 -14.10 7.03 -7.63
CA TYR A 93 -14.77 5.73 -7.52
C TYR A 93 -13.79 4.59 -7.21
N ASP A 94 -12.69 4.49 -7.97
CA ASP A 94 -11.69 3.44 -7.78
C ASP A 94 -10.97 3.59 -6.43
N HIS A 95 -10.74 4.84 -6.01
CA HIS A 95 -10.20 5.16 -4.70
C HIS A 95 -11.12 4.70 -3.57
N ASP A 96 -12.41 5.02 -3.64
CA ASP A 96 -13.38 4.64 -2.62
C ASP A 96 -13.56 3.12 -2.56
N GLU A 97 -13.58 2.45 -3.71
CA GLU A 97 -13.61 0.99 -3.78
C GLU A 97 -12.36 0.35 -3.15
N ALA A 98 -11.17 0.92 -3.42
CA ALA A 98 -9.92 0.47 -2.82
C ALA A 98 -9.94 0.65 -1.29
N LYS A 99 -10.37 1.83 -0.81
CA LYS A 99 -10.51 2.10 0.63
C LYS A 99 -11.47 1.13 1.30
N LEU A 100 -12.64 0.86 0.71
CA LEU A 100 -13.62 -0.10 1.24
C LEU A 100 -13.06 -1.52 1.37
N LYS A 101 -12.18 -1.93 0.44
CA LYS A 101 -11.52 -3.24 0.48
C LYS A 101 -10.36 -3.29 1.47
N LEU A 102 -9.69 -2.15 1.70
CA LEU A 102 -8.54 -2.01 2.59
C LEU A 102 -8.95 -1.89 4.07
N ASP A 103 -10.04 -1.20 4.36
CA ASP A 103 -10.58 -0.98 5.72
C ASP A 103 -10.66 -2.28 6.57
N PRO A 104 -11.28 -3.38 6.09
CA PRO A 104 -11.33 -4.62 6.86
C PRO A 104 -9.96 -5.28 7.01
N LEU A 105 -9.00 -5.02 6.12
CA LEU A 105 -7.65 -5.58 6.23
C LEU A 105 -6.79 -4.82 7.25
N PHE A 106 -7.07 -3.53 7.45
CA PHE A 106 -6.38 -2.72 8.43
C PHE A 106 -6.83 -3.01 9.87
N GLY A 107 -8.11 -3.38 10.04
CA GLY A 107 -8.70 -3.75 11.33
C GLY A 107 -8.41 -5.18 11.79
N VAL A 108 -8.01 -6.09 10.88
CA VAL A 108 -7.55 -7.44 11.25
C VAL A 108 -6.07 -7.36 11.69
N GLN A 109 -5.83 -6.67 12.79
CA GLN A 109 -4.74 -7.08 13.67
C GLN A 109 -5.09 -8.49 14.11
N LEU A 110 -4.22 -9.44 13.82
CA LEU A 110 -4.32 -10.83 14.27
C LEU A 110 -4.82 -10.87 15.72
N GLU A 111 -6.08 -11.30 15.93
CA GLU A 111 -6.40 -12.09 17.11
C GLU A 111 -5.60 -13.39 16.96
N ASP A 112 -4.31 -13.31 17.28
CA ASP A 112 -3.52 -14.50 17.52
C ASP A 112 -4.20 -15.23 18.68
N LYS A 113 -4.79 -16.36 18.29
CA LYS A 113 -5.32 -17.43 19.12
C LYS A 113 -4.54 -17.55 20.43
N TYR A 114 -5.17 -17.18 21.54
CA TYR A 114 -4.87 -17.82 22.81
C TYR A 114 -5.45 -19.25 22.72
N GLU A 115 -4.63 -20.20 22.26
CA GLU A 115 -4.83 -21.60 22.61
C GLU A 115 -4.61 -21.73 24.12
N ALA A 116 -5.65 -22.12 24.83
CA ALA A 116 -5.61 -22.59 26.22
C ALA A 116 -6.12 -24.03 26.27
#